data_AF-A0A381WP51-F1
#
_entry.id   AF-A0A381WP51-F1
#
_cell.length_a   1.000
_cell.length_b   1.000
_cell.length_c   1.000
_cell.angle_alpha   90.00
_cell.angle_beta   90.00
_cell.angle_gamma   90.00
#
_symmetry.space_group_name_H-M   'P 1'
#
loop_
_entity.id
_entity.type
_entity.pdbx_description
1 polymer ?
#
loop_
_entity_poly.entity_id
_entity_poly.type
_entity_poly.pdbx_seq_one_letter_code
_entity_poly.pdbx_strand_id
1 'polypeptide(L)'
;MGGVKDVGILIPVLAETCRTKLQQGETPKNIIEQFLKEQPNTKDQTEKFDFLFRVIQFVERQVVLIDALEDATFEDLNNLNGPGSISSLLTQAKEEKKTNTLLEKINNFSIRPVLTAHPTQFYPGRVLAIITDLTDAIKRNKTGLINTYLMQLGMTPFFKKKKPSPYDEAVNLTWYLQNIFYNSAGNIISSLRKNLSLNPGHLQLIQLGFWPGGDRDGNPFVNTDITLSVARRLKETILKCYYSDIRIIRRRISFTGVYEQLLEIEQQLLDSIRGKESLDYNSLKNGIQSILDDLNTHHKGVFKELLEDFLDRITLFGFYFAALDYRQDRSVIEKTIQHVSLKTLLEQDVTAETLFNNEKTIDILPSTDDRIGDTLETFKTIKRIQETNGERGCNRYIISNCQGEMDIASVYFLAKQTAFPGEKIPIDFIPLFETIDDLKNAEKIVTALFENNIYRKHLTQRSNKQTIMLGFSDGTKDGGYLSANWNIYKARESLSTLSEKY
;
A
#
# COMPACT_ATOMS: atom_id res chain seq x y z
N MET A 1 38.29 12.12 -15.27
CA MET A 1 38.46 10.65 -15.10
C MET A 1 39.64 10.25 -14.20
N GLY A 2 40.18 11.13 -13.33
CA GLY A 2 41.32 10.80 -12.45
C GLY A 2 40.99 10.36 -11.02
N GLY A 3 39.89 10.82 -10.41
CA GLY A 3 39.65 10.60 -8.96
C GLY A 3 38.78 9.40 -8.56
N VAL A 4 38.33 8.55 -9.50
CA VAL A 4 37.47 7.38 -9.16
C VAL A 4 38.30 6.14 -8.82
N LYS A 5 39.54 6.03 -9.34
CA LYS A 5 40.42 4.90 -9.06
C LYS A 5 40.97 4.89 -7.63
N ASP A 6 41.20 6.07 -7.04
CA ASP A 6 41.85 6.16 -5.72
C ASP A 6 40.91 5.84 -4.56
N VAL A 7 39.61 6.17 -4.66
CA VAL A 7 38.65 5.93 -3.56
C VAL A 7 38.45 4.45 -3.29
N GLY A 8 38.36 3.61 -4.33
CA GLY A 8 38.20 2.16 -4.16
C GLY A 8 39.37 1.50 -3.40
N ILE A 9 40.57 2.06 -3.52
CA ILE A 9 41.77 1.60 -2.80
C ILE A 9 41.76 2.09 -1.35
N LEU A 10 41.25 3.30 -1.11
CA LEU A 10 41.24 3.92 0.22
C LEU A 10 40.12 3.40 1.13
N ILE A 11 39.05 2.82 0.60
CA ILE A 11 37.93 2.30 1.40
C ILE A 11 38.36 1.16 2.34
N PRO A 12 39.05 0.09 1.89
CA PRO A 12 39.55 -0.94 2.80
C PRO A 12 40.49 -0.40 3.88
N VAL A 13 41.35 0.56 3.51
CA VAL A 13 42.28 1.22 4.45
C VAL A 13 41.50 2.01 5.50
N LEU A 14 40.49 2.77 5.10
CA LEU A 14 39.60 3.50 5.99
C LEU A 14 38.83 2.54 6.91
N ALA A 15 38.30 1.43 6.39
CA ALA A 15 37.56 0.44 7.17
C ALA A 15 38.45 -0.21 8.24
N GLU A 16 39.69 -0.59 7.89
CA GLU A 16 40.65 -1.14 8.83
C GLU A 16 41.07 -0.10 9.89
N THR A 17 41.34 1.14 9.46
CA THR A 17 41.65 2.25 10.37
C THR A 17 40.52 2.47 11.39
N CYS A 18 39.27 2.51 10.92
CA CYS A 18 38.10 2.61 11.80
C CYS A 18 38.05 1.45 12.80
N ARG A 19 38.23 0.20 12.34
CA ARG A 19 38.18 -0.99 13.19
C ARG A 19 39.23 -0.95 14.29
N THR A 20 40.50 -0.70 13.94
CA THR A 20 41.61 -0.66 14.88
C THR A 20 41.45 0.48 15.89
N LYS A 21 41.08 1.66 15.42
CA LYS A 21 41.02 2.87 16.25
C LYS A 21 39.80 2.90 17.17
N LEU A 22 38.65 2.37 16.72
CA LEU A 22 37.48 2.18 17.58
C LEU A 22 37.77 1.21 18.72
N GLN A 23 38.51 0.12 18.45
CA GLN A 23 38.95 -0.82 19.50
C GLN A 23 39.90 -0.17 20.52
N GLN A 24 40.65 0.86 20.10
CA GLN A 24 41.52 1.66 20.96
C GLN A 24 40.77 2.76 21.75
N GLY A 25 39.44 2.86 21.60
CA GLY A 25 38.62 3.85 22.29
C GLY A 25 38.62 5.23 21.66
N GLU A 26 39.15 5.40 20.44
CA GLU A 26 39.08 6.67 19.72
C GLU A 26 37.65 6.99 19.26
N THR A 27 37.31 8.27 19.24
CA THR A 27 35.99 8.71 18.76
C THR A 27 35.92 8.67 17.23
N PRO A 28 34.76 8.36 16.63
CA PRO A 28 34.60 8.34 15.17
C PRO A 28 35.05 9.64 14.49
N LYS A 29 34.84 10.79 15.13
CA LYS A 29 35.26 12.09 14.62
C LYS A 29 36.79 12.16 14.48
N ASN A 30 37.52 11.77 15.52
CA ASN A 30 38.98 11.81 15.52
C ASN A 30 39.57 10.87 14.47
N ILE A 31 39.00 9.68 14.32
CA ILE A 31 39.42 8.68 13.34
C ILE A 31 39.32 9.25 11.93
N ILE A 32 38.17 9.83 11.57
CA ILE A 32 37.94 10.41 10.25
C ILE A 32 38.84 11.63 10.03
N GLU A 33 38.96 12.52 11.02
CA GLU A 33 39.81 13.71 10.89
C GLU A 33 41.29 13.36 10.73
N GLN A 34 41.78 12.35 11.45
CA GLN A 34 43.16 11.89 11.32
C GLN A 34 43.38 11.24 9.96
N PHE A 35 42.48 10.33 9.55
CA PHE A 35 42.57 9.68 8.25
C PHE A 35 42.62 10.70 7.10
N LEU A 36 41.75 11.71 7.14
CA LEU A 36 41.70 12.78 6.13
C LEU A 36 42.93 13.70 6.15
N LYS A 37 43.69 13.79 7.25
CA LYS A 37 44.96 14.54 7.27
C LYS A 37 46.08 13.80 6.56
N GLU A 38 46.02 12.48 6.55
CA GLU A 38 47.05 11.61 5.98
C GLU A 38 46.86 11.39 4.46
N GLN A 39 45.70 11.76 3.90
CA GLN A 39 45.43 11.61 2.47
C GLN A 39 45.89 12.83 1.64
N PRO A 40 46.47 12.59 0.44
CA PRO A 40 46.99 13.67 -0.41
C PRO A 40 45.90 14.54 -1.07
N ASN A 41 44.67 14.03 -1.20
CA ASN A 41 43.56 14.65 -1.95
C ASN A 41 42.42 15.16 -1.04
N THR A 42 42.76 15.64 0.16
CA THR A 42 41.82 16.08 1.21
C THR A 42 42.36 17.29 1.97
N LYS A 43 43.05 18.19 1.25
CA LYS A 43 43.80 19.32 1.85
C LYS A 43 42.88 20.47 2.25
N ASP A 44 41.86 20.74 1.44
CA ASP A 44 40.83 21.74 1.76
C ASP A 44 39.52 21.11 2.25
N GLN A 45 38.56 21.93 2.70
CA GLN A 45 37.27 21.42 3.18
C GLN A 45 36.43 20.79 2.06
N THR A 46 36.49 21.33 0.84
CA THR A 46 35.70 20.85 -0.29
C THR A 46 36.16 19.45 -0.70
N GLU A 47 37.45 19.22 -0.79
CA GLU A 47 38.07 17.92 -1.07
C GLU A 47 37.74 16.88 0.01
N LYS A 48 37.75 17.28 1.29
CA LYS A 48 37.31 16.41 2.41
C LYS A 48 35.86 15.98 2.26
N PHE A 49 34.96 16.94 2.00
CA PHE A 49 33.54 16.64 1.79
C PHE A 49 33.33 15.77 0.55
N ASP A 50 34.03 16.05 -0.55
CA ASP A 50 33.97 15.25 -1.77
C ASP A 50 34.43 13.82 -1.54
N PHE A 51 35.51 13.60 -0.78
CA PHE A 51 35.97 12.26 -0.41
C PHE A 51 34.90 11.53 0.41
N LEU A 52 34.41 12.14 1.49
CA LEU A 52 33.38 11.54 2.35
C LEU A 52 32.10 11.22 1.56
N PHE A 53 31.70 12.10 0.64
CA PHE A 53 30.54 11.87 -0.20
C PHE A 53 30.75 10.69 -1.16
N ARG A 54 31.96 10.52 -1.71
CA ARG A 54 32.32 9.34 -2.52
C ARG A 54 32.34 8.05 -1.70
N VAL A 55 32.79 8.12 -0.43
CA VAL A 55 32.73 6.98 0.49
C VAL A 55 31.28 6.55 0.70
N ILE A 56 30.38 7.48 1.01
CA ILE A 56 28.94 7.21 1.16
C ILE A 56 28.38 6.59 -0.12
N GLN A 57 28.68 7.18 -1.28
CA GLN A 57 28.24 6.67 -2.58
C GLN A 57 28.73 5.24 -2.87
N PHE A 58 29.96 4.91 -2.48
CA PHE A 58 30.50 3.57 -2.64
C PHE A 58 29.78 2.57 -1.73
N VAL A 59 29.62 2.91 -0.44
CA VAL A 59 28.93 2.07 0.54
C VAL A 59 27.47 1.82 0.14
N GLU A 60 26.74 2.86 -0.29
CA GLU A 60 25.37 2.72 -0.79
C GLU A 60 25.27 1.72 -1.95
N ARG A 61 26.24 1.72 -2.88
CA ARG A 61 26.26 0.79 -4.01
C ARG A 61 26.61 -0.64 -3.60
N GLN A 62 27.46 -0.81 -2.59
CA GLN A 62 27.77 -2.13 -2.04
C GLN A 62 26.53 -2.74 -1.37
N VAL A 63 25.80 -1.94 -0.58
CA VAL A 63 24.53 -2.38 0.01
C VAL A 63 23.57 -2.85 -1.08
N VAL A 64 23.37 -2.04 -2.13
CA VAL A 64 22.52 -2.43 -3.27
C VAL A 64 22.96 -3.73 -3.95
N LEU A 65 24.27 -3.94 -4.10
CA LEU A 65 24.80 -5.15 -4.72
C LEU A 65 24.54 -6.38 -3.84
N ILE A 66 24.72 -6.25 -2.53
CA ILE A 66 24.40 -7.29 -1.56
C ILE A 66 22.90 -7.60 -1.61
N ASP A 67 22.03 -6.58 -1.57
CA ASP A 67 20.57 -6.76 -1.69
C ASP A 67 20.23 -7.55 -2.96
N ALA A 68 20.80 -7.18 -4.11
CA ALA A 68 20.54 -7.86 -5.39
C ALA A 68 21.04 -9.32 -5.40
N LEU A 69 22.15 -9.60 -4.72
CA LEU A 69 22.72 -10.95 -4.59
C LEU A 69 21.89 -11.81 -3.63
N GLU A 70 21.53 -11.27 -2.46
CA GLU A 70 20.67 -11.94 -1.49
C GLU A 70 19.33 -12.31 -2.14
N ASP A 71 18.68 -11.37 -2.83
CA ASP A 71 17.45 -11.61 -3.59
C ASP A 71 17.63 -12.65 -4.70
N ALA A 72 18.81 -12.70 -5.34
CA ALA A 72 19.10 -13.68 -6.38
C ALA A 72 19.21 -15.10 -5.80
N THR A 73 19.84 -15.22 -4.65
CA THR A 73 20.09 -16.50 -3.95
C THR A 73 19.01 -16.87 -2.94
N PHE A 74 17.95 -16.06 -2.80
CA PHE A 74 16.96 -16.22 -1.74
C PHE A 74 16.33 -17.63 -1.74
N GLU A 75 16.03 -18.17 -2.92
CA GLU A 75 15.42 -19.50 -3.08
C GLU A 75 16.42 -20.64 -2.79
N ASP A 76 17.72 -20.40 -2.97
CA ASP A 76 18.78 -21.37 -2.68
C ASP A 76 19.07 -21.43 -1.17
N LEU A 77 18.96 -20.30 -0.48
CA LEU A 77 19.25 -20.16 0.95
C LEU A 77 18.05 -20.48 1.84
N ASN A 78 16.82 -20.31 1.34
CA ASN A 78 15.59 -20.46 2.13
C ASN A 78 14.71 -21.58 1.59
N ASN A 79 14.24 -22.47 2.47
CA ASN A 79 13.29 -23.52 2.09
C ASN A 79 11.89 -22.93 1.85
N LEU A 80 11.60 -22.58 0.61
CA LEU A 80 10.30 -22.02 0.19
C LEU A 80 9.11 -22.97 0.37
N ASN A 81 9.37 -24.28 0.49
CA ASN A 81 8.36 -25.31 0.68
C ASN A 81 8.36 -25.88 2.11
N GLY A 82 9.13 -25.29 3.01
CA GLY A 82 9.27 -25.74 4.40
C GLY A 82 8.07 -25.38 5.29
N PRO A 83 8.16 -25.67 6.60
CA PRO A 83 7.17 -25.26 7.59
C PRO A 83 6.87 -23.76 7.50
N GLY A 84 5.58 -23.41 7.52
CA GLY A 84 5.12 -22.04 7.35
C GLY A 84 4.83 -21.62 5.90
N SER A 85 5.18 -22.45 4.91
CA SER A 85 4.80 -22.23 3.50
C SER A 85 3.34 -22.64 3.22
N ILE A 86 2.78 -22.08 2.14
CA ILE A 86 1.47 -22.49 1.62
C ILE A 86 1.47 -23.98 1.25
N SER A 87 2.55 -24.47 0.63
CA SER A 87 2.67 -25.89 0.26
C SER A 87 2.62 -26.78 1.49
N SER A 88 3.37 -26.45 2.54
CA SER A 88 3.36 -27.21 3.79
C SER A 88 1.98 -27.19 4.45
N LEU A 89 1.29 -26.05 4.47
CA LEU A 89 -0.07 -25.94 5.03
C LEU A 89 -1.07 -26.80 4.26
N LEU A 90 -1.01 -26.81 2.94
CA LEU A 90 -1.90 -27.61 2.08
C LEU A 90 -1.66 -29.11 2.26
N THR A 91 -0.40 -29.53 2.35
CA THR A 91 -0.03 -30.93 2.64
C THR A 91 -0.54 -31.34 4.01
N GLN A 92 -0.29 -30.53 5.05
CA GLN A 92 -0.77 -30.79 6.40
C GLN A 92 -2.31 -30.89 6.45
N ALA A 93 -3.02 -29.98 5.79
CA ALA A 93 -4.48 -30.01 5.74
C ALA A 93 -5.02 -31.29 5.07
N LYS A 94 -4.33 -31.80 4.05
CA LYS A 94 -4.68 -33.08 3.39
C LYS A 94 -4.40 -34.27 4.30
N GLU A 95 -3.23 -34.33 4.92
CA GLU A 95 -2.81 -35.41 5.83
C GLU A 95 -3.74 -35.50 7.06
N GLU A 96 -4.09 -34.36 7.64
CA GLU A 96 -5.01 -34.27 8.78
C GLU A 96 -6.49 -34.37 8.39
N LYS A 97 -6.82 -34.53 7.09
CA LYS A 97 -8.20 -34.54 6.56
C LYS A 97 -9.01 -33.28 6.91
N LYS A 98 -8.35 -32.12 7.00
CA LYS A 98 -8.92 -30.81 7.34
C LYS A 98 -9.07 -29.87 6.13
N THR A 99 -9.02 -30.39 4.91
CA THR A 99 -9.17 -29.58 3.67
C THR A 99 -10.47 -28.76 3.67
N ASN A 100 -11.60 -29.33 4.10
CA ASN A 100 -12.88 -28.61 4.15
C ASN A 100 -12.83 -27.44 5.15
N THR A 101 -12.25 -27.65 6.33
CA THR A 101 -12.06 -26.59 7.32
C THR A 101 -11.14 -25.48 6.78
N LEU A 102 -10.10 -25.84 6.03
CA LEU A 102 -9.24 -24.86 5.36
C LEU A 102 -10.02 -24.04 4.33
N LEU A 103 -10.87 -24.68 3.51
CA LEU A 103 -11.72 -24.00 2.53
C LEU A 103 -12.70 -23.02 3.19
N GLU A 104 -13.37 -23.43 4.27
CA GLU A 104 -14.25 -22.56 5.04
C GLU A 104 -13.51 -21.34 5.60
N LYS A 105 -12.29 -21.53 6.12
CA LYS A 105 -11.47 -20.43 6.64
C LYS A 105 -10.97 -19.50 5.56
N ILE A 106 -10.56 -20.03 4.40
CA ILE A 106 -10.10 -19.24 3.25
C ILE A 106 -11.17 -18.25 2.77
N ASN A 107 -12.45 -18.62 2.83
CA ASN A 107 -13.54 -17.73 2.41
C ASN A 107 -13.73 -16.51 3.34
N ASN A 108 -13.29 -16.60 4.58
CA ASN A 108 -13.46 -15.55 5.59
C ASN A 108 -12.14 -14.96 6.10
N PHE A 109 -11.02 -15.29 5.45
CA PHE A 109 -9.69 -14.80 5.80
C PHE A 109 -9.17 -13.84 4.74
N SER A 110 -8.50 -12.77 5.16
CA SER A 110 -7.79 -11.90 4.24
C SER A 110 -6.62 -11.22 4.94
N ILE A 111 -5.55 -10.99 4.19
CA ILE A 111 -4.40 -10.19 4.60
C ILE A 111 -4.45 -8.88 3.83
N ARG A 112 -4.22 -7.77 4.53
CA ARG A 112 -4.13 -6.45 3.93
C ARG A 112 -2.78 -5.79 4.18
N PRO A 113 -1.75 -6.03 3.33
CA PRO A 113 -0.51 -5.27 3.39
C PRO A 113 -0.78 -3.83 2.94
N VAL A 114 -0.40 -2.85 3.76
CA VAL A 114 -0.58 -1.42 3.46
C VAL A 114 0.78 -0.80 3.17
N LEU A 115 0.95 -0.27 1.95
CA LEU A 115 2.18 0.43 1.57
C LEU A 115 2.13 1.85 2.14
N THR A 116 3.20 2.26 2.81
CA THR A 116 3.39 3.59 3.38
C THR A 116 4.62 4.26 2.75
N ALA A 117 4.63 5.59 2.73
CA ALA A 117 5.82 6.34 2.33
C ALA A 117 6.88 6.23 3.44
N HIS A 118 8.12 5.90 3.06
CA HIS A 118 9.24 5.87 4.00
C HIS A 118 9.99 7.20 3.91
N PRO A 119 10.20 7.92 5.04
CA PRO A 119 10.73 9.28 5.02
C PRO A 119 12.18 9.42 4.53
N THR A 120 12.95 8.33 4.49
CA THR A 120 14.41 8.38 4.21
C THR A 120 14.94 7.37 3.21
N GLN A 121 14.13 6.41 2.73
CA GLN A 121 14.68 5.27 2.00
C GLN A 121 13.80 4.89 0.81
N PHE A 122 14.04 5.55 -0.32
CA PHE A 122 13.72 4.96 -1.61
C PHE A 122 14.79 5.34 -2.62
N TYR A 123 15.45 4.30 -3.14
CA TYR A 123 16.23 4.45 -4.35
C TYR A 123 15.33 5.03 -5.46
N PRO A 124 15.81 5.99 -6.26
CA PRO A 124 15.06 6.48 -7.40
C PRO A 124 14.65 5.31 -8.32
N GLY A 125 13.51 5.40 -9.00
CA GLY A 125 13.02 4.30 -9.86
C GLY A 125 14.05 3.78 -10.88
N ARG A 126 14.95 4.65 -11.37
CA ARG A 126 16.09 4.24 -12.24
C ARG A 126 17.06 3.27 -11.57
N VAL A 127 17.28 3.40 -10.26
CA VAL A 127 18.15 2.50 -9.48
C VAL A 127 17.41 1.19 -9.23
N LEU A 128 16.13 1.24 -8.84
CA LEU A 128 15.31 0.03 -8.64
C LEU A 128 15.23 -0.85 -9.90
N ALA A 129 15.10 -0.23 -11.08
CA ALA A 129 15.15 -0.94 -12.35
C ALA A 129 16.49 -1.68 -12.54
N ILE A 130 17.62 -1.01 -12.30
CA ILE A 130 18.96 -1.62 -12.39
C ILE A 130 19.10 -2.78 -11.39
N ILE A 131 18.61 -2.62 -10.16
CA ILE A 131 18.64 -3.68 -9.13
C ILE A 131 17.89 -4.91 -9.63
N THR A 132 16.68 -4.72 -10.14
CA THR A 132 15.84 -5.81 -10.65
C THR A 132 16.50 -6.54 -11.81
N ASP A 133 17.05 -5.79 -12.76
CA ASP A 133 17.75 -6.35 -13.92
C ASP A 133 19.04 -7.07 -13.52
N LEU A 134 19.75 -6.54 -12.51
CA LEU A 134 20.93 -7.15 -11.93
C LEU A 134 20.59 -8.47 -11.23
N THR A 135 19.54 -8.51 -10.40
CA THR A 135 19.05 -9.72 -9.74
C THR A 135 18.68 -10.80 -10.76
N ASP A 136 17.94 -10.48 -11.83
CA ASP A 136 17.61 -11.47 -12.89
C ASP A 136 18.86 -11.94 -13.64
N ALA A 137 19.82 -11.05 -13.90
CA ALA A 137 21.08 -11.42 -14.53
C ALA A 137 21.93 -12.35 -13.66
N ILE A 138 21.96 -12.12 -12.34
CA ILE A 138 22.63 -13.00 -11.36
C ILE A 138 21.92 -14.36 -11.33
N LYS A 139 20.60 -14.40 -11.16
CA LYS A 139 19.80 -15.64 -11.14
C LYS A 139 20.02 -16.51 -12.38
N ARG A 140 20.16 -15.88 -13.56
CA ARG A 140 20.38 -16.57 -14.85
C ARG A 140 21.85 -16.74 -15.22
N ASN A 141 22.78 -16.38 -14.34
CA ASN A 141 24.21 -16.45 -14.56
C ASN A 141 24.69 -15.75 -15.86
N LYS A 142 24.13 -14.57 -16.17
CA LYS A 142 24.46 -13.78 -17.37
C LYS A 142 25.61 -12.80 -17.08
N THR A 143 26.82 -13.32 -16.93
CA THR A 143 28.03 -12.58 -16.52
C THR A 143 28.28 -11.27 -17.28
N GLY A 144 28.09 -11.25 -18.61
CA GLY A 144 28.23 -10.04 -19.43
C GLY A 144 27.23 -8.91 -19.07
N LEU A 145 25.98 -9.28 -18.77
CA LEU A 145 24.97 -8.32 -18.32
C LEU A 145 25.24 -7.86 -16.89
N ILE A 146 25.65 -8.77 -16.00
CA ILE A 146 26.03 -8.43 -14.61
C ILE A 146 27.07 -7.31 -14.62
N ASN A 147 28.17 -7.46 -15.36
CA ASN A 147 29.20 -6.43 -15.45
C ASN A 147 28.65 -5.09 -16.00
N THR A 148 27.78 -5.16 -17.02
CA THR A 148 27.16 -3.98 -17.62
C THR A 148 26.26 -3.23 -16.62
N TYR A 149 25.42 -3.95 -15.88
CA TYR A 149 24.53 -3.35 -14.87
C TYR A 149 25.31 -2.82 -13.67
N LEU A 150 26.40 -3.47 -13.25
CA LEU A 150 27.29 -2.94 -12.22
C LEU A 150 27.95 -1.62 -12.66
N MET A 151 28.41 -1.52 -13.91
CA MET A 151 28.92 -0.28 -14.46
C MET A 151 27.83 0.81 -14.51
N GLN A 152 26.62 0.46 -14.95
CA GLN A 152 25.48 1.37 -14.98
C GLN A 152 25.12 1.88 -13.58
N LEU A 153 25.11 1.00 -12.58
CA LEU A 153 24.87 1.36 -11.17
C LEU A 153 25.95 2.31 -10.66
N GLY A 154 27.21 2.07 -11.04
CA GLY A 154 28.35 2.95 -10.76
C GLY A 154 28.16 4.36 -11.30
N MET A 155 27.57 4.51 -12.49
CA MET A 155 27.34 5.81 -13.15
C MET A 155 26.01 6.47 -12.75
N THR A 156 25.10 5.75 -12.09
CA THR A 156 23.75 6.25 -11.78
C THR A 156 23.71 6.95 -10.42
N PRO A 157 23.20 8.20 -10.31
CA PRO A 157 23.09 8.87 -9.01
C PRO A 157 21.93 8.33 -8.16
N PHE A 158 22.16 8.16 -6.86
CA PHE A 158 21.18 7.60 -5.91
C PHE A 158 20.33 8.67 -5.21
N PHE A 159 20.71 9.95 -5.31
CA PHE A 159 19.97 11.06 -4.74
C PHE A 159 19.26 11.88 -5.83
N LYS A 160 18.14 12.51 -5.45
CA LYS A 160 17.46 13.54 -6.24
C LYS A 160 17.87 14.92 -5.68
N LYS A 161 18.10 15.90 -6.56
CA LYS A 161 18.43 17.29 -6.16
C LYS A 161 17.29 18.02 -5.46
N LYS A 162 16.04 17.57 -5.66
CA LYS A 162 14.84 18.12 -5.04
C LYS A 162 14.14 17.02 -4.24
N LYS A 163 13.59 17.38 -3.08
CA LYS A 163 12.71 16.50 -2.30
C LYS A 163 11.53 16.07 -3.19
N PRO A 164 11.16 14.78 -3.22
CA PRO A 164 9.99 14.34 -3.99
C PRO A 164 8.72 15.01 -3.48
N SER A 165 7.77 15.29 -4.39
CA SER A 165 6.41 15.63 -4.01
C SER A 165 5.68 14.38 -3.47
N PRO A 166 4.58 14.52 -2.71
CA PRO A 166 3.80 13.35 -2.28
C PRO A 166 3.30 12.50 -3.46
N TYR A 167 3.03 13.12 -4.60
CA TYR A 167 2.71 12.40 -5.83
C TYR A 167 3.92 11.59 -6.35
N ASP A 168 5.13 12.16 -6.34
CA ASP A 168 6.34 11.44 -6.74
C ASP A 168 6.64 10.25 -5.84
N GLU A 169 6.37 10.36 -4.54
CA GLU A 169 6.48 9.25 -3.58
C GLU A 169 5.51 8.13 -3.92
N ALA A 170 4.24 8.47 -4.18
CA ALA A 170 3.22 7.52 -4.63
C ALA A 170 3.60 6.83 -5.95
N VAL A 171 4.14 7.58 -6.92
CA VAL A 171 4.62 7.04 -8.21
C VAL A 171 5.76 6.05 -8.03
N ASN A 172 6.70 6.32 -7.11
CA ASN A 172 7.80 5.39 -6.85
C ASN A 172 7.26 4.08 -6.24
N LEU A 173 6.30 4.16 -5.31
CA LEU A 173 5.70 2.98 -4.70
C LEU A 173 4.81 2.17 -5.67
N THR A 174 4.24 2.80 -6.69
CA THR A 174 3.49 2.07 -7.73
C THR A 174 4.39 1.13 -8.54
N TRP A 175 5.70 1.39 -8.61
CA TRP A 175 6.66 0.48 -9.24
C TRP A 175 6.68 -0.88 -8.54
N TYR A 176 6.67 -0.91 -7.20
CA TYR A 176 6.62 -2.16 -6.43
C TYR A 176 5.29 -2.88 -6.64
N LEU A 177 4.19 -2.13 -6.70
CA LEU A 177 2.88 -2.71 -7.03
C LEU A 177 2.94 -3.44 -8.39
N GLN A 178 3.42 -2.74 -9.42
CA GLN A 178 3.48 -3.26 -10.79
C GLN A 178 4.43 -4.44 -10.96
N ASN A 179 5.65 -4.34 -10.44
CA ASN A 179 6.71 -5.30 -10.77
C ASN A 179 6.80 -6.46 -9.77
N ILE A 180 6.42 -6.23 -8.51
CA ILE A 180 6.51 -7.23 -7.43
C ILE A 180 5.12 -7.74 -7.06
N PHE A 181 4.26 -6.90 -6.47
CA PHE A 181 3.01 -7.38 -5.88
C PHE A 181 2.03 -7.95 -6.91
N TYR A 182 1.97 -7.37 -8.12
CA TYR A 182 1.12 -7.88 -9.19
C TYR A 182 1.41 -9.37 -9.46
N ASN A 183 2.68 -9.69 -9.61
CA ASN A 183 3.15 -11.04 -9.91
C ASN A 183 3.05 -11.94 -8.68
N SER A 184 3.60 -11.52 -7.54
CA SER A 184 3.64 -12.35 -6.34
C SER A 184 2.25 -12.68 -5.81
N ALA A 185 1.37 -11.69 -5.66
CA ALA A 185 0.02 -11.94 -5.16
C ALA A 185 -0.82 -12.73 -6.17
N GLY A 186 -0.70 -12.43 -7.47
CA GLY A 186 -1.36 -13.21 -8.53
C GLY A 186 -0.93 -14.69 -8.54
N ASN A 187 0.37 -14.95 -8.40
CA ASN A 187 0.92 -16.32 -8.38
C ASN A 187 0.50 -17.09 -7.12
N ILE A 188 0.47 -16.43 -5.95
CA ILE A 188 -0.03 -17.03 -4.70
C ILE A 188 -1.49 -17.46 -4.85
N ILE A 189 -2.35 -16.58 -5.37
CA ILE A 189 -3.78 -16.89 -5.57
C ILE A 189 -3.97 -18.01 -6.59
N SER A 190 -3.27 -17.94 -7.73
CA SER A 190 -3.30 -18.99 -8.75
C SER A 190 -2.87 -20.35 -8.20
N SER A 191 -1.78 -20.39 -7.42
CA SER A 191 -1.29 -21.61 -6.79
C SER A 191 -2.29 -22.19 -5.79
N LEU A 192 -2.89 -21.36 -4.93
CA LEU A 192 -3.93 -21.79 -3.99
C LEU A 192 -5.16 -22.33 -4.71
N ARG A 193 -5.65 -21.61 -5.73
CA ARG A 193 -6.79 -22.02 -6.56
C ARG A 193 -6.55 -23.39 -7.18
N LYS A 194 -5.39 -23.60 -7.81
CA LYS A 194 -5.03 -24.88 -8.46
C LYS A 194 -4.96 -26.02 -7.45
N ASN A 195 -4.28 -25.82 -6.32
CA ASN A 195 -4.12 -26.85 -5.30
C ASN A 195 -5.41 -27.23 -4.56
N LEU A 196 -6.36 -26.29 -4.49
CA LEU A 196 -7.66 -26.48 -3.84
C LEU A 196 -8.80 -26.75 -4.82
N SER A 197 -8.51 -26.79 -6.13
CA SER A 197 -9.50 -27.00 -7.20
C SER A 197 -10.68 -26.02 -7.16
N LEU A 198 -10.38 -24.74 -6.93
CA LEU A 198 -11.38 -23.68 -6.82
C LEU A 198 -11.67 -23.02 -8.16
N ASN A 199 -12.87 -22.45 -8.28
CA ASN A 199 -13.25 -21.64 -9.42
C ASN A 199 -12.41 -20.35 -9.48
N PRO A 200 -12.01 -19.89 -10.68
CA PRO A 200 -11.25 -18.65 -10.84
C PRO A 200 -12.06 -17.44 -10.39
N GLY A 201 -11.37 -16.40 -9.93
CA GLY A 201 -11.98 -15.12 -9.56
C GLY A 201 -12.89 -15.18 -8.34
N HIS A 202 -12.70 -16.18 -7.45
CA HIS A 202 -13.41 -16.30 -6.17
C HIS A 202 -12.58 -15.81 -4.97
N LEU A 203 -11.26 -16.05 -5.00
CA LEU A 203 -10.38 -15.79 -3.86
C LEU A 203 -10.03 -14.30 -3.74
N GLN A 204 -10.26 -13.73 -2.56
CA GLN A 204 -9.88 -12.34 -2.19
C GLN A 204 -9.00 -12.30 -0.93
N LEU A 205 -8.04 -13.23 -0.87
CA LEU A 205 -7.18 -13.44 0.30
C LEU A 205 -6.16 -12.32 0.52
N ILE A 206 -5.74 -11.62 -0.53
CA ILE A 206 -4.75 -10.54 -0.45
C ILE A 206 -5.40 -9.25 -0.95
N GLN A 207 -5.39 -8.22 -0.11
CA GLN A 207 -5.92 -6.91 -0.47
C GLN A 207 -4.84 -5.87 -0.23
N LEU A 208 -4.40 -5.16 -1.25
CA LEU A 208 -3.36 -4.15 -1.06
C LEU A 208 -3.99 -2.85 -0.56
N GLY A 209 -3.40 -2.26 0.48
CA GLY A 209 -3.70 -0.90 0.93
C GLY A 209 -2.60 0.07 0.52
N PHE A 210 -2.95 1.34 0.41
CA PHE A 210 -2.04 2.39 -0.04
C PHE A 210 -2.30 3.68 0.73
N TRP A 211 -1.27 4.23 1.38
CA TRP A 211 -1.32 5.51 2.08
C TRP A 211 -0.74 6.71 1.31
N PRO A 212 0.30 6.58 0.47
CA PRO A 212 0.85 7.72 -0.24
C PRO A 212 -0.22 8.44 -1.07
N GLY A 213 -0.44 9.73 -0.80
CA GLY A 213 -1.50 10.52 -1.44
C GLY A 213 -2.87 10.48 -0.74
N GLY A 214 -3.07 9.63 0.27
CA GLY A 214 -4.28 9.57 1.09
C GLY A 214 -4.04 9.91 2.57
N ASP A 215 -2.81 9.71 3.06
CA ASP A 215 -2.41 10.11 4.41
C ASP A 215 -2.05 11.60 4.49
N ARG A 216 -2.88 12.36 5.19
CA ARG A 216 -2.80 13.82 5.36
C ARG A 216 -2.34 14.21 6.76
N ASP A 217 -2.25 13.24 7.67
CA ASP A 217 -1.96 13.51 9.06
C ASP A 217 -0.55 14.09 9.20
N GLY A 218 -0.47 15.29 9.79
CA GLY A 218 0.78 16.05 9.88
C GLY A 218 1.40 16.49 8.54
N ASN A 219 0.77 16.25 7.39
CA ASN A 219 1.33 16.51 6.07
C ASN A 219 0.44 17.43 5.21
N PRO A 220 0.66 18.76 5.23
CA PRO A 220 -0.15 19.72 4.48
C PRO A 220 0.05 19.64 2.95
N PHE A 221 1.10 18.92 2.50
CA PHE A 221 1.38 18.79 1.07
C PHE A 221 0.55 17.72 0.38
N VAL A 222 -0.16 16.87 1.13
CA VAL A 222 -1.13 15.92 0.56
C VAL A 222 -2.48 16.59 0.60
N ASN A 223 -3.12 16.80 -0.55
CA ASN A 223 -4.46 17.39 -0.69
C ASN A 223 -5.34 16.53 -1.59
N THR A 224 -6.63 16.87 -1.69
CA THR A 224 -7.62 16.16 -2.50
C THR A 224 -7.22 16.00 -3.98
N ASP A 225 -6.58 16.99 -4.59
CA ASP A 225 -6.08 16.90 -5.97
C ASP A 225 -4.98 15.86 -6.14
N ILE A 226 -4.07 15.76 -5.17
CA ILE A 226 -3.05 14.70 -5.14
C ILE A 226 -3.72 13.35 -4.93
N THR A 227 -4.69 13.23 -4.02
CA THR A 227 -5.44 11.98 -3.79
C THR A 227 -6.09 11.49 -5.09
N LEU A 228 -6.77 12.37 -5.83
CA LEU A 228 -7.35 12.05 -7.14
C LEU A 228 -6.29 11.64 -8.16
N SER A 229 -5.16 12.34 -8.19
CA SER A 229 -4.07 12.06 -9.12
C SER A 229 -3.41 10.71 -8.84
N VAL A 230 -3.24 10.35 -7.56
CA VAL A 230 -2.72 9.05 -7.15
C VAL A 230 -3.72 7.94 -7.45
N ALA A 231 -5.01 8.12 -7.17
CA ALA A 231 -6.05 7.14 -7.52
C ALA A 231 -6.10 6.89 -9.04
N ARG A 232 -6.00 7.95 -9.86
CA ARG A 232 -5.88 7.81 -11.32
C ARG A 232 -4.64 7.03 -11.72
N ARG A 233 -3.49 7.34 -11.11
CA ARG A 233 -2.23 6.65 -11.37
C ARG A 233 -2.30 5.16 -11.04
N LEU A 234 -2.92 4.80 -9.92
CA LEU A 234 -3.13 3.41 -9.52
C LEU A 234 -3.97 2.66 -10.56
N LYS A 235 -5.10 3.25 -10.98
CA LYS A 235 -5.97 2.70 -12.04
C LYS A 235 -5.23 2.52 -13.36
N GLU A 236 -4.53 3.55 -13.83
CA GLU A 236 -3.75 3.48 -15.06
C GLU A 236 -2.69 2.38 -15.01
N THR A 237 -2.05 2.19 -13.85
CA THR A 237 -0.98 1.20 -13.70
C THR A 237 -1.54 -0.22 -13.77
N ILE A 238 -2.66 -0.50 -13.09
CA ILE A 238 -3.27 -1.84 -13.15
C ILE A 238 -3.84 -2.15 -14.55
N LEU A 239 -4.43 -1.17 -15.23
CA LEU A 239 -4.91 -1.36 -16.60
C LEU A 239 -3.76 -1.67 -17.57
N LYS A 240 -2.58 -1.06 -17.37
CA LYS A 240 -1.37 -1.41 -18.15
C LYS A 240 -0.91 -2.85 -17.88
N CYS A 241 -1.00 -3.33 -16.65
CA CYS A 241 -0.74 -4.74 -16.33
C CYS A 241 -1.72 -5.66 -17.07
N TYR A 242 -3.03 -5.36 -17.00
CA TYR A 242 -4.05 -6.15 -17.69
C TYR A 242 -3.87 -6.16 -19.21
N TYR A 243 -3.54 -5.01 -19.80
CA TYR A 243 -3.22 -4.91 -21.22
C TYR A 243 -2.02 -5.78 -21.60
N SER A 244 -0.97 -5.80 -20.77
CA SER A 244 0.19 -6.67 -20.98
C SER A 244 -0.18 -8.16 -20.92
N ASP A 245 -0.97 -8.56 -19.93
CA ASP A 245 -1.40 -9.95 -19.74
C ASP A 245 -2.27 -10.42 -20.91
N ILE A 246 -3.25 -9.61 -21.35
CA ILE A 246 -4.10 -9.93 -22.52
C ILE A 246 -3.28 -10.16 -23.78
N ARG A 247 -2.23 -9.37 -24.01
CA ARG A 247 -1.34 -9.57 -25.17
C ARG A 247 -0.58 -10.89 -25.10
N ILE A 248 -0.21 -11.34 -23.91
CA ILE A 248 0.44 -12.64 -23.70
C ILE A 248 -0.57 -13.76 -23.95
N ILE A 249 -1.79 -13.64 -23.40
CA ILE A 249 -2.89 -14.60 -23.55
C ILE A 249 -3.25 -14.78 -25.03
N ARG A 250 -3.50 -13.67 -25.74
CA ARG A 250 -3.90 -13.68 -27.15
C ARG A 250 -2.84 -14.30 -28.07
N ARG A 251 -1.55 -14.21 -27.72
CA ARG A 251 -0.47 -14.90 -28.46
C ARG A 251 -0.51 -16.43 -28.33
N ARG A 252 -1.26 -16.99 -27.38
CA ARG A 252 -1.40 -18.43 -27.15
C ARG A 252 -2.79 -18.93 -27.57
N ILE A 253 -3.83 -18.14 -27.29
CA ILE A 253 -5.21 -18.44 -27.65
C ILE A 253 -5.53 -17.78 -29.00
N SER A 254 -5.07 -18.43 -30.08
CA SER A 254 -5.26 -17.97 -31.47
C SER A 254 -6.41 -18.69 -32.18
N PHE A 255 -7.40 -19.16 -31.41
CA PHE A 255 -8.48 -19.99 -31.93
C PHE A 255 -9.65 -19.13 -32.43
N THR A 256 -10.31 -19.58 -33.49
CA THR A 256 -11.44 -18.88 -34.11
C THR A 256 -12.57 -18.60 -33.09
N GLY A 257 -13.13 -17.39 -33.14
CA GLY A 257 -14.19 -16.91 -32.25
C GLY A 257 -13.63 -16.28 -30.98
N VAL A 258 -12.73 -16.99 -30.29
CA VAL A 258 -12.15 -16.54 -29.02
C VAL A 258 -11.06 -15.50 -29.25
N TYR A 259 -10.31 -15.59 -30.35
CA TYR A 259 -9.26 -14.64 -30.69
C TYR A 259 -9.81 -13.23 -30.94
N GLU A 260 -10.95 -13.12 -31.65
CA GLU A 260 -11.62 -11.86 -31.93
C GLU A 260 -12.14 -11.21 -30.64
N GLN A 261 -12.77 -11.98 -29.75
CA GLN A 261 -13.19 -11.50 -28.43
C GLN A 261 -12.01 -10.97 -27.60
N LEU A 262 -10.87 -11.68 -27.60
CA LEU A 262 -9.64 -11.21 -26.93
C LEU A 262 -9.09 -9.93 -27.53
N LEU A 263 -9.18 -9.76 -28.86
CA LEU A 263 -8.76 -8.55 -29.55
C LEU A 263 -9.65 -7.35 -29.18
N GLU A 264 -10.96 -7.55 -29.06
CA GLU A 264 -11.89 -6.52 -28.61
C GLU A 264 -11.56 -6.07 -27.18
N ILE A 265 -11.30 -7.01 -26.26
CA ILE A 265 -10.88 -6.67 -24.89
C ILE A 265 -9.53 -5.94 -24.88
N GLU A 266 -8.56 -6.36 -25.69
CA GLU A 266 -7.27 -5.65 -25.82
C GLU A 266 -7.50 -4.18 -26.23
N GLN A 267 -8.39 -3.95 -27.19
CA GLN A 267 -8.69 -2.61 -27.70
C GLN A 267 -9.42 -1.76 -26.65
N GLN A 268 -10.41 -2.32 -25.97
CA GLN A 268 -11.13 -1.65 -24.87
C GLN A 268 -10.18 -1.23 -23.73
N LEU A 269 -9.25 -2.10 -23.35
CA LEU A 269 -8.21 -1.79 -22.35
C LEU A 269 -7.33 -0.63 -22.83
N LEU A 270 -6.88 -0.67 -24.09
CA LEU A 270 -6.03 0.37 -24.67
C LEU A 270 -6.74 1.73 -24.76
N ASP A 271 -8.01 1.75 -25.14
CA ASP A 271 -8.81 2.97 -25.24
C ASP A 271 -9.12 3.56 -23.85
N SER A 272 -9.34 2.71 -22.85
CA SER A 272 -9.43 3.11 -21.44
C SER A 272 -8.14 3.72 -20.90
N ILE A 273 -6.98 3.10 -21.18
CA ILE A 273 -5.67 3.67 -20.81
C ILE A 273 -5.42 5.03 -21.48
N ARG A 274 -5.91 5.22 -22.71
CA ARG A 274 -5.79 6.48 -23.46
C ARG A 274 -6.84 7.52 -23.06
N GLY A 275 -7.78 7.17 -22.18
CA GLY A 275 -8.86 8.06 -21.76
C GLY A 275 -9.90 8.35 -22.85
N LYS A 276 -10.01 7.48 -23.87
CA LYS A 276 -11.02 7.63 -24.94
C LYS A 276 -12.40 7.15 -24.51
N GLU A 277 -12.45 5.99 -23.84
CA GLU A 277 -13.68 5.36 -23.39
C GLU A 277 -13.49 4.75 -21.99
N SER A 278 -14.53 4.80 -21.15
CA SER A 278 -14.49 4.15 -19.84
C SER A 278 -14.82 2.67 -19.97
N LEU A 279 -13.90 1.81 -19.52
CA LEU A 279 -14.18 0.38 -19.34
C LEU A 279 -14.85 0.14 -17.99
N ASP A 280 -15.94 -0.63 -17.98
CA ASP A 280 -16.58 -1.14 -16.76
C ASP A 280 -15.90 -2.44 -16.28
N TYR A 281 -15.78 -2.58 -14.95
CA TYR A 281 -15.12 -3.72 -14.32
C TYR A 281 -15.89 -5.03 -14.54
N ASN A 282 -17.21 -5.00 -14.39
CA ASN A 282 -18.03 -6.21 -14.54
C ASN A 282 -18.08 -6.62 -16.01
N SER A 283 -18.15 -5.67 -16.94
CA SER A 283 -18.03 -5.95 -18.37
C SER A 283 -16.72 -6.68 -18.71
N LEU A 284 -15.57 -6.21 -18.20
CA LEU A 284 -14.29 -6.90 -18.41
C LEU A 284 -14.31 -8.32 -17.81
N LYS A 285 -14.71 -8.45 -16.54
CA LYS A 285 -14.71 -9.75 -15.85
C LYS A 285 -15.63 -10.76 -16.55
N ASN A 286 -16.84 -10.34 -16.91
CA ASN A 286 -17.82 -11.18 -17.61
C ASN A 286 -17.36 -11.53 -19.03
N GLY A 287 -16.72 -10.58 -19.74
CA GLY A 287 -16.13 -10.84 -21.06
C GLY A 287 -15.06 -11.94 -21.00
N ILE A 288 -14.15 -11.88 -20.03
CA ILE A 288 -13.14 -12.93 -19.83
C ILE A 288 -13.76 -14.27 -19.41
N GLN A 289 -14.79 -14.25 -18.56
CA GLN A 289 -15.51 -15.48 -18.19
C GLN A 289 -16.17 -16.13 -19.42
N SER A 290 -16.82 -15.34 -20.28
CA SER A 290 -17.43 -15.84 -21.52
C SER A 290 -16.39 -16.48 -22.45
N ILE A 291 -15.23 -15.82 -22.62
CA ILE A 291 -14.11 -16.35 -23.41
C ILE A 291 -13.61 -17.69 -22.82
N LEU A 292 -13.52 -17.79 -21.50
CA LEU A 292 -13.13 -19.03 -20.82
C LEU A 292 -14.15 -20.15 -21.05
N ASP A 293 -15.44 -19.84 -21.00
CA ASP A 293 -16.53 -20.80 -21.24
C ASP A 293 -16.54 -21.28 -22.71
N ASP A 294 -16.34 -20.37 -23.66
CA ASP A 294 -16.21 -20.68 -25.08
C ASP A 294 -14.99 -21.54 -25.37
N LEU A 295 -13.87 -21.26 -24.72
CA LEU A 295 -12.63 -22.05 -24.82
C LEU A 295 -12.82 -23.48 -24.29
N ASN A 296 -13.50 -23.63 -23.15
CA ASN A 296 -13.80 -24.94 -22.58
C ASN A 296 -14.76 -25.75 -23.47
N THR A 297 -15.77 -25.10 -24.04
CA THR A 297 -16.82 -25.76 -24.85
C THR A 297 -16.32 -26.15 -26.23
N HIS A 298 -15.68 -25.22 -26.94
CA HIS A 298 -15.38 -25.38 -28.36
C HIS A 298 -13.93 -25.78 -28.64
N HIS A 299 -13.01 -25.53 -27.69
CA HIS A 299 -11.57 -25.68 -27.89
C HIS A 299 -10.89 -26.56 -26.83
N LYS A 300 -11.67 -27.40 -26.14
CA LYS A 300 -11.21 -28.36 -25.12
C LYS A 300 -10.45 -27.72 -23.94
N GLY A 301 -10.61 -26.42 -23.72
CA GLY A 301 -9.94 -25.70 -22.63
C GLY A 301 -8.41 -25.57 -22.80
N VAL A 302 -7.88 -25.67 -24.04
CA VAL A 302 -6.44 -25.54 -24.27
C VAL A 302 -5.98 -24.13 -23.87
N PHE A 303 -4.99 -24.04 -22.97
CA PHE A 303 -4.49 -22.79 -22.36
C PHE A 303 -5.48 -22.05 -21.44
N LYS A 304 -6.54 -22.71 -20.97
CA LYS A 304 -7.53 -22.08 -20.07
C LYS A 304 -6.91 -21.51 -18.80
N GLU A 305 -5.79 -22.09 -18.31
CA GLU A 305 -5.14 -21.62 -17.08
C GLU A 305 -4.72 -20.15 -17.20
N LEU A 306 -4.39 -19.67 -18.41
CA LEU A 306 -4.01 -18.28 -18.63
C LEU A 306 -5.19 -17.32 -18.38
N LEU A 307 -6.40 -17.70 -18.78
CA LEU A 307 -7.62 -16.91 -18.53
C LEU A 307 -8.07 -17.02 -17.08
N GLU A 308 -7.97 -18.21 -16.48
CA GLU A 308 -8.25 -18.41 -15.06
C GLU A 308 -7.34 -17.55 -14.17
N ASP A 309 -6.02 -17.56 -14.44
CA ASP A 309 -5.04 -16.76 -13.72
C ASP A 309 -5.28 -15.26 -13.92
N PHE A 310 -5.77 -14.86 -15.10
CA PHE A 310 -6.15 -13.48 -15.37
C PHE A 310 -7.43 -13.05 -14.63
N LEU A 311 -8.45 -13.91 -14.55
CA LEU A 311 -9.67 -13.68 -13.75
C LEU A 311 -9.35 -13.53 -12.26
N ASP A 312 -8.41 -14.34 -11.74
CA ASP A 312 -7.91 -14.20 -10.39
C ASP A 312 -7.30 -12.82 -10.18
N ARG A 313 -6.41 -12.37 -11.08
CA ARG A 313 -5.78 -11.04 -11.01
C ARG A 313 -6.79 -9.90 -11.11
N ILE A 314 -7.75 -9.98 -12.03
CA ILE A 314 -8.84 -8.99 -12.15
C ILE A 314 -9.61 -8.88 -10.83
N THR A 315 -9.97 -10.02 -10.24
CA THR A 315 -10.72 -10.05 -8.97
C THR A 315 -9.90 -9.53 -7.80
N LEU A 316 -8.59 -9.82 -7.79
CA LEU A 316 -7.68 -9.43 -6.72
C LEU A 316 -7.43 -7.93 -6.67
N PHE A 317 -7.18 -7.32 -7.83
CA PHE A 317 -6.72 -5.93 -7.93
C PHE A 317 -7.79 -4.93 -8.38
N GLY A 318 -8.88 -5.40 -9.00
CA GLY A 318 -9.95 -4.54 -9.53
C GLY A 318 -9.42 -3.47 -10.49
N PHE A 319 -10.07 -2.30 -10.53
CA PHE A 319 -9.61 -1.11 -11.25
C PHE A 319 -8.94 -0.08 -10.33
N TYR A 320 -8.54 -0.50 -9.13
CA TYR A 320 -7.90 0.36 -8.14
C TYR A 320 -6.48 -0.06 -7.80
N PHE A 321 -6.04 -1.28 -8.16
CA PHE A 321 -4.75 -1.87 -7.82
C PHE A 321 -4.53 -2.09 -6.32
N ALA A 322 -4.40 -1.00 -5.57
CA ALA A 322 -4.32 -0.95 -4.13
C ALA A 322 -5.32 0.08 -3.63
N ALA A 323 -6.05 -0.26 -2.57
CA ALA A 323 -7.09 0.57 -2.01
C ALA A 323 -6.47 1.75 -1.24
N LEU A 324 -6.76 2.97 -1.69
CA LEU A 324 -6.25 4.20 -1.11
C LEU A 324 -7.02 4.49 0.19
N ASP A 325 -6.32 4.47 1.33
CA ASP A 325 -6.89 4.85 2.61
C ASP A 325 -6.77 6.37 2.80
N TYR A 326 -7.82 7.02 3.26
CA TYR A 326 -7.78 8.42 3.67
C TYR A 326 -7.47 8.51 5.16
N ARG A 327 -6.57 9.39 5.59
CA ARG A 327 -6.25 9.59 7.03
C ARG A 327 -6.18 11.08 7.37
N GLN A 328 -6.82 11.47 8.47
CA GLN A 328 -6.77 12.83 9.00
C GLN A 328 -6.84 12.84 10.53
N ASP A 329 -6.18 13.84 11.14
CA ASP A 329 -6.19 14.05 12.58
C ASP A 329 -7.51 14.65 13.08
N ARG A 330 -7.97 14.19 14.24
CA ARG A 330 -9.21 14.67 14.85
C ARG A 330 -9.25 16.18 15.09
N SER A 331 -8.11 16.84 15.36
CA SER A 331 -8.10 18.28 15.63
C SER A 331 -8.47 19.09 14.38
N VAL A 332 -8.18 18.57 13.18
CA VAL A 332 -8.56 19.19 11.91
C VAL A 332 -10.04 18.94 11.63
N ILE A 333 -10.54 17.74 11.93
CA ILE A 333 -11.95 17.38 11.81
C ILE A 333 -12.79 18.26 12.74
N GLU A 334 -12.37 18.42 13.99
CA GLU A 334 -13.03 19.26 15.00
C GLU A 334 -13.11 20.72 14.54
N LYS A 335 -12.01 21.30 14.06
CA LYS A 335 -12.00 22.65 13.47
C LYS A 335 -12.93 22.77 12.26
N THR A 336 -13.01 21.73 11.44
CA THR A 336 -13.91 21.69 10.29
C THR A 336 -15.37 21.69 10.72
N ILE A 337 -15.74 20.89 11.72
CA ILE A 337 -17.09 20.89 12.31
C ILE A 337 -17.44 22.24 12.94
N GLN A 338 -16.49 22.87 13.65
CA GLN A 338 -16.67 24.22 14.21
C GLN A 338 -16.86 25.27 13.10
N HIS A 339 -16.15 25.15 11.98
CA HIS A 339 -16.30 26.04 10.82
C HIS A 339 -17.67 25.94 10.16
N VAL A 340 -18.23 24.73 10.08
CA VAL A 340 -19.62 24.52 9.62
C VAL A 340 -20.64 25.16 10.60
N SER A 341 -20.19 25.68 11.76
CA SER A 341 -20.95 26.43 12.77
C SER A 341 -22.32 25.81 13.06
N LEU A 342 -22.29 24.51 13.35
CA LEU A 342 -23.50 23.69 13.53
C LEU A 342 -24.40 24.16 14.67
N LYS A 343 -23.88 24.90 15.66
CA LYS A 343 -24.70 25.43 16.77
C LYS A 343 -25.76 26.42 16.29
N THR A 344 -25.48 27.17 15.23
CA THR A 344 -26.43 28.13 14.65
C THR A 344 -27.43 27.44 13.71
N LEU A 345 -27.07 26.28 13.16
CA LEU A 345 -27.86 25.54 12.14
C LEU A 345 -28.72 24.41 12.73
N LEU A 346 -28.27 23.78 13.82
CA LEU A 346 -28.98 22.68 14.49
C LEU A 346 -29.90 23.13 15.63
N GLU A 347 -29.86 24.42 16.00
CA GLU A 347 -30.67 25.02 17.09
C GLU A 347 -30.49 24.34 18.47
N GLN A 348 -29.48 23.47 18.62
CA GLN A 348 -29.20 22.67 19.81
C GLN A 348 -27.68 22.49 20.02
N ASP A 349 -27.28 21.99 21.18
CA ASP A 349 -25.89 21.67 21.45
C ASP A 349 -25.39 20.54 20.53
N VAL A 350 -24.15 20.70 20.05
CA VAL A 350 -23.52 19.75 19.14
C VAL A 350 -22.97 18.59 19.97
N THR A 351 -23.56 17.40 19.80
CA THR A 351 -23.18 16.15 20.45
C THR A 351 -23.04 15.06 19.39
N ALA A 352 -22.41 13.93 19.73
CA ALA A 352 -22.30 12.80 18.81
C ALA A 352 -23.69 12.31 18.33
N GLU A 353 -24.66 12.28 19.25
CA GLU A 353 -26.04 11.88 18.94
C GLU A 353 -26.72 12.86 17.98
N THR A 354 -26.55 14.17 18.17
CA THR A 354 -27.17 15.16 17.28
C THR A 354 -26.55 15.15 15.89
N LEU A 355 -25.26 14.82 15.77
CA LEU A 355 -24.60 14.64 14.47
C LEU A 355 -25.06 13.37 13.74
N PHE A 356 -25.13 12.22 14.42
CA PHE A 356 -25.60 10.98 13.80
C PHE A 356 -27.06 11.08 13.34
N ASN A 357 -27.93 11.69 14.16
CA ASN A 357 -29.35 11.82 13.89
C ASN A 357 -29.71 12.97 12.93
N ASN A 358 -28.74 13.76 12.46
CA ASN A 358 -29.06 14.89 11.61
C ASN A 358 -29.52 14.44 10.20
N GLU A 359 -30.78 14.74 9.90
CA GLU A 359 -31.40 14.54 8.58
C GLU A 359 -31.52 15.84 7.77
N LYS A 360 -31.35 17.00 8.41
CA LYS A 360 -31.42 18.29 7.71
C LYS A 360 -30.20 18.43 6.79
N THR A 361 -30.43 18.73 5.52
CA THR A 361 -29.34 19.11 4.62
C THR A 361 -28.85 20.50 5.00
N ILE A 362 -27.54 20.63 5.16
CA ILE A 362 -26.89 21.88 5.53
C ILE A 362 -26.13 22.43 4.33
N ASP A 363 -26.30 23.72 4.05
CA ASP A 363 -25.47 24.42 3.08
C ASP A 363 -24.11 24.73 3.71
N ILE A 364 -23.08 24.02 3.26
CA ILE A 364 -21.72 24.15 3.79
C ILE A 364 -20.98 25.19 2.98
N LEU A 365 -20.71 26.34 3.60
CA LEU A 365 -19.92 27.40 2.99
C LEU A 365 -18.46 26.98 2.81
N PRO A 366 -17.79 27.42 1.73
CA PRO A 366 -16.35 27.23 1.57
C PRO A 366 -15.55 27.92 2.69
N SER A 367 -14.43 27.32 3.07
CA SER A 367 -13.48 27.91 4.02
C SER A 367 -12.35 28.63 3.30
N THR A 368 -11.86 29.73 3.90
CA THR A 368 -10.60 30.37 3.50
C THR A 368 -9.37 29.69 4.10
N ASP A 369 -9.56 28.76 5.04
CA ASP A 369 -8.48 27.90 5.55
C ASP A 369 -8.34 26.69 4.62
N ASP A 370 -7.19 26.59 3.95
CA ASP A 370 -6.90 25.52 2.99
C ASP A 370 -7.12 24.13 3.59
N ARG A 371 -6.76 23.89 4.86
CA ARG A 371 -6.92 22.58 5.50
C ARG A 371 -8.38 22.23 5.75
N ILE A 372 -9.18 23.22 6.14
CA ILE A 372 -10.62 23.03 6.38
C ILE A 372 -11.34 22.82 5.04
N GLY A 373 -11.07 23.67 4.05
CA GLY A 373 -11.67 23.55 2.72
C GLY A 373 -11.39 22.19 2.08
N ASP A 374 -10.15 21.72 2.21
CA ASP A 374 -9.72 20.42 1.69
C ASP A 374 -10.27 19.23 2.51
N THR A 375 -10.55 19.41 3.81
CA THR A 375 -11.29 18.42 4.61
C THR A 375 -12.75 18.33 4.16
N LEU A 376 -13.40 19.45 3.84
CA LEU A 376 -14.77 19.49 3.32
C LEU A 376 -14.90 18.80 1.95
N GLU A 377 -13.88 18.89 1.10
CA GLU A 377 -13.86 18.23 -0.22
C GLU A 377 -13.50 16.73 -0.16
N THR A 378 -13.14 16.22 1.01
CA THR A 378 -12.64 14.84 1.18
C THR A 378 -13.65 13.80 0.70
N PHE A 379 -14.89 13.85 1.17
CA PHE A 379 -15.86 12.80 0.84
C PHE A 379 -16.37 12.90 -0.60
N LYS A 380 -16.40 14.10 -1.19
CA LYS A 380 -16.63 14.28 -2.64
C LYS A 380 -15.51 13.65 -3.44
N THR A 381 -14.26 13.81 -2.99
CA THR A 381 -13.08 13.17 -3.60
C THR A 381 -13.16 11.65 -3.50
N ILE A 382 -13.49 11.11 -2.32
CA ILE A 382 -13.73 9.68 -2.11
C ILE A 382 -14.80 9.17 -3.09
N LYS A 383 -15.95 9.84 -3.18
CA LYS A 383 -17.04 9.47 -4.11
C LYS A 383 -16.57 9.44 -5.57
N ARG A 384 -15.84 10.47 -6.03
CA ARG A 384 -15.27 10.50 -7.39
C ARG A 384 -14.33 9.31 -7.65
N ILE A 385 -13.49 8.95 -6.68
CA ILE A 385 -12.60 7.79 -6.78
C ILE A 385 -13.42 6.49 -6.83
N GLN A 386 -14.48 6.37 -6.02
CA GLN A 386 -15.35 5.19 -6.04
C GLN A 386 -16.08 5.04 -7.38
N GLU A 387 -16.53 6.13 -7.99
CA GLU A 387 -17.16 6.14 -9.32
C GLU A 387 -16.19 5.70 -10.42
N THR A 388 -14.92 6.09 -10.35
CA THR A 388 -13.93 5.76 -11.40
C THR A 388 -13.18 4.45 -11.17
N ASN A 389 -12.86 4.11 -9.91
CA ASN A 389 -11.98 3.00 -9.55
C ASN A 389 -12.75 1.83 -8.90
N GLY A 390 -14.03 2.03 -8.57
CA GLY A 390 -14.85 1.14 -7.78
C GLY A 390 -14.80 1.47 -6.28
N GLU A 391 -15.83 1.06 -5.54
CA GLU A 391 -16.01 1.37 -4.10
C GLU A 391 -14.71 1.12 -3.30
N ARG A 392 -14.11 -0.05 -3.44
CA ARG A 392 -12.89 -0.45 -2.70
C ARG A 392 -11.65 0.38 -3.07
N GLY A 393 -11.68 1.15 -4.15
CA GLY A 393 -10.57 1.99 -4.54
C GLY A 393 -10.27 3.10 -3.52
N CYS A 394 -11.30 3.56 -2.81
CA CYS A 394 -11.17 4.43 -1.66
C CYS A 394 -12.46 4.34 -0.83
N ASN A 395 -12.48 3.53 0.23
CA ASN A 395 -13.66 3.37 1.09
C ASN A 395 -13.29 3.38 2.57
N ARG A 396 -12.08 3.77 2.95
CA ARG A 396 -11.60 3.72 4.33
C ARG A 396 -11.16 5.11 4.76
N TYR A 397 -11.74 5.60 5.85
CA TYR A 397 -11.39 6.88 6.45
C TYR A 397 -10.86 6.63 7.86
N ILE A 398 -9.58 6.88 8.06
CA ILE A 398 -8.86 6.71 9.31
C ILE A 398 -8.84 8.05 10.07
N ILE A 399 -9.23 8.01 11.34
CA ILE A 399 -9.28 9.16 12.24
C ILE A 399 -8.16 9.02 13.25
N SER A 400 -7.10 9.81 13.09
CA SER A 400 -5.96 9.81 13.99
C SER A 400 -6.28 10.49 15.32
N ASN A 401 -5.62 10.02 16.37
CA ASN A 401 -5.86 10.43 17.75
C ASN A 401 -7.36 10.37 18.13
N CYS A 402 -8.09 9.35 17.69
CA CYS A 402 -9.52 9.23 17.97
C CYS A 402 -9.75 9.02 19.48
N GLN A 403 -10.54 9.87 20.15
CA GLN A 403 -10.77 9.80 21.59
C GLN A 403 -12.23 9.53 21.98
N GLY A 404 -13.17 9.56 21.03
CA GLY A 404 -14.56 9.28 21.36
C GLY A 404 -15.51 9.20 20.17
N GLU A 405 -16.77 8.94 20.48
CA GLU A 405 -17.86 8.83 19.49
C GLU A 405 -18.03 10.11 18.67
N MET A 406 -17.76 11.26 19.27
CA MET A 406 -17.87 12.56 18.60
C MET A 406 -16.98 12.65 17.36
N ASP A 407 -15.80 12.04 17.38
CA ASP A 407 -14.87 12.06 16.25
C ASP A 407 -15.43 11.27 15.06
N ILE A 408 -16.05 10.10 15.34
CA ILE A 408 -16.70 9.25 14.33
C ILE A 408 -17.98 9.91 13.82
N ALA A 409 -18.79 10.47 14.72
CA ALA A 409 -20.02 11.18 14.38
C ALA A 409 -19.74 12.38 13.47
N SER A 410 -18.62 13.09 13.70
CA SER A 410 -18.17 14.21 12.88
C SER A 410 -17.89 13.80 11.44
N VAL A 411 -17.11 12.74 11.23
CA VAL A 411 -16.80 12.28 9.86
C VAL A 411 -17.99 11.62 9.18
N TYR A 412 -18.85 10.91 9.94
CA TYR A 412 -20.11 10.36 9.44
C TYR A 412 -21.01 11.47 8.93
N PHE A 413 -21.19 12.52 9.74
CA PHE A 413 -21.96 13.70 9.40
C PHE A 413 -21.41 14.39 8.16
N LEU A 414 -20.10 14.65 8.10
CA LEU A 414 -19.46 15.27 6.94
C LEU A 414 -19.64 14.42 5.66
N ALA A 415 -19.49 13.11 5.74
CA ALA A 415 -19.71 12.21 4.62
C ALA A 415 -21.15 12.30 4.08
N LYS A 416 -22.12 12.28 5.00
CA LYS A 416 -23.55 12.39 4.66
C LYS A 416 -23.87 13.73 3.99
N GLN A 417 -23.40 14.84 4.57
CA GLN A 417 -23.73 16.18 4.07
C GLN A 417 -23.03 16.54 2.77
N THR A 418 -21.81 16.06 2.53
CA THR A 418 -21.00 16.52 1.39
C THR A 418 -21.06 15.61 0.16
N ALA A 419 -21.32 14.30 0.32
CA ALA A 419 -21.19 13.34 -0.78
C ALA A 419 -22.24 12.23 -0.81
N PHE A 420 -22.72 11.79 0.36
CA PHE A 420 -23.60 10.63 0.51
C PHE A 420 -24.89 10.96 1.27
N PRO A 421 -25.79 11.79 0.71
CA PRO A 421 -26.99 12.27 1.41
C PRO A 421 -28.05 11.18 1.66
N GLY A 422 -27.92 10.01 1.04
CA GLY A 422 -28.81 8.87 1.23
C GLY A 422 -28.46 8.04 2.47
N GLU A 423 -29.24 6.97 2.69
CA GLU A 423 -29.01 6.08 3.85
C GLU A 423 -27.71 5.29 3.76
N LYS A 424 -27.19 5.04 2.55
CA LYS A 424 -25.99 4.22 2.34
C LYS A 424 -24.75 5.09 2.21
N ILE A 425 -23.88 5.00 3.22
CA ILE A 425 -22.53 5.58 3.20
C ILE A 425 -21.52 4.45 2.96
N PRO A 426 -20.91 4.35 1.77
CA PRO A 426 -19.98 3.27 1.42
C PRO A 426 -18.56 3.54 1.94
N ILE A 427 -18.43 3.87 3.22
CA ILE A 427 -17.17 4.21 3.89
C ILE A 427 -17.07 3.44 5.19
N ASP A 428 -15.90 2.85 5.45
CA ASP A 428 -15.51 2.30 6.73
C ASP A 428 -14.80 3.40 7.53
N PHE A 429 -15.43 3.88 8.60
CA PHE A 429 -14.83 4.84 9.54
C PHE A 429 -13.96 4.07 10.54
N ILE A 430 -12.67 4.39 10.58
CA ILE A 430 -11.67 3.62 11.31
C ILE A 430 -11.09 4.50 12.42
N PRO A 431 -11.47 4.26 13.68
CA PRO A 431 -10.80 4.91 14.79
C PRO A 431 -9.36 4.38 14.89
N LEU A 432 -8.40 5.30 14.99
CA LEU A 432 -7.02 5.00 15.33
C LEU A 432 -6.75 5.46 16.77
N PHE A 433 -6.51 4.48 17.65
CA PHE A 433 -6.17 4.71 19.05
C PHE A 433 -4.65 4.70 19.22
N GLU A 434 -4.06 5.85 19.56
CA GLU A 434 -2.60 6.07 19.53
C GLU A 434 -1.99 6.25 20.92
N THR A 435 -2.65 6.93 21.85
CA THR A 435 -2.14 7.14 23.22
C THR A 435 -2.49 5.99 24.15
N ILE A 436 -1.80 5.90 25.30
CA ILE A 436 -2.09 4.88 26.30
C ILE A 436 -3.52 5.00 26.83
N ASP A 437 -4.00 6.22 27.04
CA ASP A 437 -5.34 6.44 27.56
C ASP A 437 -6.42 6.17 26.51
N ASP A 438 -6.16 6.44 25.22
CA ASP A 438 -7.06 6.04 24.14
C ASP A 438 -7.17 4.51 24.07
N LEU A 439 -6.04 3.80 24.15
CA LEU A 439 -6.00 2.33 24.14
C LEU A 439 -6.79 1.72 25.31
N LYS A 440 -6.70 2.31 26.51
CA LYS A 440 -7.49 1.87 27.67
C LYS A 440 -8.98 2.13 27.48
N ASN A 441 -9.35 3.22 26.82
CA ASN A 441 -10.74 3.61 26.62
C ASN A 441 -11.37 3.02 25.34
N ALA A 442 -10.59 2.36 24.49
CA ALA A 442 -11.02 1.83 23.19
C ALA A 442 -12.30 0.97 23.29
N GLU A 443 -12.38 0.06 24.27
CA GLU A 443 -13.57 -0.78 24.48
C GLU A 443 -14.82 0.06 24.76
N LYS A 444 -14.71 1.05 25.64
CA LYS A 444 -15.82 1.93 26.01
C LYS A 444 -16.30 2.74 24.80
N ILE A 445 -15.37 3.30 24.03
CA ILE A 445 -15.66 4.11 22.83
C ILE A 445 -16.38 3.24 21.79
N VAL A 446 -15.86 2.06 21.50
CA VAL A 446 -16.44 1.16 20.48
C VAL A 446 -17.78 0.58 20.94
N THR A 447 -17.94 0.29 22.24
CA THR A 447 -19.23 -0.15 22.80
C THR A 447 -20.31 0.90 22.54
N ALA A 448 -20.02 2.16 22.84
CA ALA A 448 -21.00 3.22 22.66
C ALA A 448 -21.33 3.48 21.18
N LEU A 449 -20.35 3.33 20.27
CA LEU A 449 -20.62 3.30 18.82
C LEU A 449 -21.56 2.15 18.42
N PHE A 450 -21.38 0.96 18.98
CA PHE A 450 -22.22 -0.21 18.66
C PHE A 450 -23.62 -0.11 19.26
N GLU A 451 -23.78 0.59 20.37
CA GLU A 451 -25.07 0.89 21.01
C GLU A 451 -25.83 2.03 20.32
N ASN A 452 -25.15 2.87 19.53
CA ASN A 452 -25.81 3.89 18.73
C ASN A 452 -26.60 3.28 17.56
N ASN A 453 -27.91 3.49 17.54
CA ASN A 453 -28.82 2.91 16.54
C ASN A 453 -28.48 3.31 15.10
N ILE A 454 -28.06 4.55 14.84
CA ILE A 454 -27.71 5.01 13.49
C ILE A 454 -26.41 4.38 13.03
N TYR A 455 -25.40 4.36 13.89
CA TYR A 455 -24.12 3.75 13.56
C TYR A 455 -24.25 2.22 13.40
N ARG A 456 -25.09 1.55 14.21
CA ARG A 456 -25.37 0.12 14.03
C ARG A 456 -26.04 -0.20 12.70
N LYS A 457 -26.99 0.64 12.25
CA LYS A 457 -27.59 0.53 10.90
C LYS A 457 -26.52 0.69 9.82
N HIS A 458 -25.62 1.65 9.97
CA HIS A 458 -24.48 1.83 9.08
C HIS A 458 -23.60 0.56 9.04
N LEU A 459 -23.25 -0.02 10.19
CA LEU A 459 -22.49 -1.28 10.25
C LEU A 459 -23.20 -2.43 9.55
N THR A 460 -24.53 -2.53 9.64
CA THR A 460 -25.31 -3.55 8.89
C THR A 460 -25.12 -3.39 7.38
N GLN A 461 -25.07 -2.15 6.87
CA GLN A 461 -24.77 -1.87 5.46
C GLN A 461 -23.31 -2.19 5.09
N ARG A 462 -22.41 -2.21 6.08
CA ARG A 462 -20.98 -2.59 5.96
C ARG A 462 -20.73 -4.04 6.37
N SER A 463 -21.75 -4.91 6.25
CA SER A 463 -21.67 -6.34 6.56
C SER A 463 -21.27 -6.67 8.02
N ASN A 464 -21.67 -5.80 8.95
CA ASN A 464 -21.33 -5.86 10.38
C ASN A 464 -19.82 -5.96 10.64
N LYS A 465 -19.01 -5.26 9.83
CA LYS A 465 -17.55 -5.20 10.00
C LYS A 465 -17.13 -3.81 10.47
N GLN A 466 -16.45 -3.76 11.62
CA GLN A 466 -15.75 -2.58 12.11
C GLN A 466 -14.25 -2.85 12.05
N THR A 467 -13.49 -1.99 11.38
CA THR A 467 -12.03 -2.03 11.46
C THR A 467 -11.56 -0.98 12.45
N ILE A 468 -10.63 -1.36 13.32
CA ILE A 468 -10.03 -0.50 14.35
C ILE A 468 -8.52 -0.53 14.14
N MET A 469 -7.87 0.63 14.22
CA MET A 469 -6.42 0.72 14.14
C MET A 469 -5.84 1.02 15.52
N LEU A 470 -4.77 0.31 15.88
CA LEU A 470 -4.07 0.48 17.15
C LEU A 470 -2.65 0.99 16.84
N GLY A 471 -2.34 2.19 17.30
CA GLY A 471 -1.08 2.88 17.04
C GLY A 471 0.04 2.41 17.97
N PHE A 472 1.18 2.06 17.39
CA PHE A 472 2.35 1.56 18.13
C PHE A 472 3.37 2.66 18.47
N SER A 473 3.76 3.44 17.47
CA SER A 473 4.88 4.40 17.60
C SER A 473 4.57 5.55 18.55
N ASP A 474 3.34 6.05 18.56
CA ASP A 474 2.98 7.18 19.42
C ASP A 474 2.76 6.74 20.88
N GLY A 475 2.17 5.57 21.12
CA GLY A 475 2.15 4.95 22.45
C GLY A 475 3.54 4.68 23.02
N THR A 476 4.53 4.40 22.16
CA THR A 476 5.94 4.22 22.56
C THR A 476 6.57 5.56 22.99
N LYS A 477 6.22 6.67 22.35
CA LYS A 477 6.66 8.02 22.76
C LYS A 477 5.98 8.47 24.05
N ASP A 478 4.72 8.06 24.24
CA ASP A 478 3.87 8.43 25.38
C ASP A 478 4.30 7.74 26.68
N GLY A 479 4.40 6.41 26.72
CA GLY A 479 4.75 5.67 27.94
C GLY A 479 5.79 4.57 27.79
N GLY A 480 6.57 4.59 26.72
CA GLY A 480 7.65 3.63 26.48
C GLY A 480 7.19 2.30 25.86
N TYR A 481 8.16 1.59 25.26
CA TYR A 481 7.93 0.39 24.44
C TYR A 481 7.11 -0.70 25.14
N LEU A 482 7.43 -1.01 26.41
CA LEU A 482 6.76 -2.09 27.14
C LEU A 482 5.30 -1.73 27.44
N SER A 483 5.05 -0.51 27.91
CA SER A 483 3.70 -0.04 28.24
C SER A 483 2.81 0.02 26.99
N ALA A 484 3.34 0.53 25.88
CA ALA A 484 2.63 0.59 24.61
C ALA A 484 2.18 -0.80 24.13
N ASN A 485 3.11 -1.76 24.06
CA ASN A 485 2.80 -3.14 23.65
C ASN A 485 1.77 -3.80 24.57
N TRP A 486 1.91 -3.62 25.90
CA TRP A 486 0.99 -4.20 26.86
C TRP A 486 -0.43 -3.64 26.73
N ASN A 487 -0.57 -2.33 26.54
CA ASN A 487 -1.89 -1.72 26.36
C ASN A 487 -2.50 -2.07 24.99
N ILE A 488 -1.71 -2.19 23.93
CA ILE A 488 -2.18 -2.70 22.63
C ILE A 488 -2.69 -4.15 22.78
N TYR A 489 -1.95 -5.00 23.49
CA TYR A 489 -2.36 -6.38 23.75
C TYR A 489 -3.71 -6.42 24.47
N LYS A 490 -3.85 -5.69 25.58
CA LYS A 490 -5.11 -5.62 26.34
C LYS A 490 -6.26 -5.04 25.53
N ALA A 491 -6.03 -3.98 24.75
CA ALA A 491 -7.03 -3.40 23.88
C ALA A 491 -7.50 -4.39 22.80
N ARG A 492 -6.59 -5.21 22.24
CA ARG A 492 -6.96 -6.27 21.30
C ARG A 492 -7.84 -7.33 21.95
N GLU A 493 -7.50 -7.77 23.16
CA GLU A 493 -8.26 -8.77 23.91
C GLU A 493 -9.69 -8.28 24.23
N SER A 494 -9.81 -7.05 24.73
CA SER A 494 -11.12 -6.45 25.05
C SER A 494 -11.97 -6.21 23.80
N LEU A 495 -11.39 -5.65 22.74
CA LEU A 495 -12.10 -5.43 21.47
C LEU A 495 -12.51 -6.74 20.78
N SER A 496 -11.71 -7.80 20.90
CA SER A 496 -12.06 -9.13 20.37
C SER A 496 -13.26 -9.70 21.12
N THR A 497 -13.23 -9.66 22.46
CA THR A 497 -14.37 -10.07 23.29
C THR A 497 -15.63 -9.25 22.97
N LEU A 498 -15.48 -7.93 22.81
CA LEU A 498 -16.58 -7.04 22.43
C LEU A 498 -17.20 -7.43 21.08
N SER A 499 -16.38 -7.83 20.11
CA SER A 499 -16.86 -8.28 18.79
C SER A 499 -17.66 -9.58 18.82
N GLU A 500 -17.52 -10.41 19.86
CA GLU A 500 -18.35 -11.61 20.04
C GLU A 500 -19.73 -11.28 20.62
N LYS A 501 -19.85 -10.14 21.32
CA LYS A 501 -21.10 -9.68 21.95
C LYS A 501 -22.09 -9.05 20.96
N TYR A 502 -21.62 -8.39 19.91
CA TYR A 502 -22.42 -7.63 18.93
C TYR A 502 -22.31 -8.21 17.52
#